data_AF-A0A0K1P6W4-F1
#
_entry.id   AF-A0A0K1P6W4-F1
#
_cell.length_a   1.000
_cell.length_b   1.000
_cell.length_c   1.000
_cell.angle_alpha   90.00
_cell.angle_beta   90.00
_cell.angle_gamma   90.00
#
_symmetry.space_group_name_H-M   'P 1'
#
loop_
_entity.id
_entity.type
_entity.pdbx_description
1 polymer ?
#
loop_
_entity_poly.entity_id
_entity_poly.type
_entity_poly.pdbx_seq_one_letter_code
_entity_poly.pdbx_strand_id
1 'polypeptide(L)'
;MHIKKLIVKNFVTPGVQKFEFNNEGYLIGGDFLNPYILRNVNDLINGSWIENTISFEKFYPKFAKKLKDEDMDLQIDALFELNKEELMKLNYILKNLGHRIPLLSSVYYYSIKCIYPFIFPIITIVPADEHHLSDKPFGIGLHYDKFFRPNISKKEIITNTGIKAVGLIRDKYFEYLKRKVDDDYLLIYREYLDLIKSIFRFDTEFIKKLGKIIYEINDGDIINFGDQEGFYLTIPEFNNYLDSFSILRENDELKEDFLSLLFETYLVDIQWIYYVKSANDIYEMKRNVFKNYCDKSYYSKELLDFFNFEVDVNPDLFDFSNIVELNEHKQDKNLIAQEIVKDKKIITIFDDEEEVELDSDKKDSKSLKLQKLQLSKKKKDKELQLKKDKLQKQKRIKELVSRIKQQEKQKRS
;
A
#
# COMPACT_ATOMS: atom_id res chain seq x y z
N MET A 1 -18.06 -17.70 5.82
CA MET A 1 -16.85 -17.97 6.60
C MET A 1 -16.78 -17.04 7.80
N HIS A 2 -16.67 -17.57 9.03
CA HIS A 2 -16.61 -16.75 10.24
C HIS A 2 -15.35 -17.06 11.05
N ILE A 3 -14.76 -16.01 11.61
CA ILE A 3 -13.66 -16.12 12.56
C ILE A 3 -14.24 -16.50 13.91
N LYS A 4 -13.64 -17.51 14.56
CA LYS A 4 -13.99 -17.95 15.92
C LYS A 4 -13.12 -17.26 16.97
N LYS A 5 -11.85 -17.03 16.63
CA LYS A 5 -10.86 -16.47 17.54
C LYS A 5 -9.80 -15.71 16.75
N LEU A 6 -9.36 -14.58 17.28
CA LEU A 6 -8.26 -13.79 16.74
C LEU A 6 -7.21 -13.61 17.83
N ILE A 7 -5.96 -13.91 17.52
CA ILE A 7 -4.80 -13.66 18.40
C ILE A 7 -3.91 -12.65 17.71
N VAL A 8 -3.63 -11.54 18.39
CA VAL A 8 -2.86 -10.43 17.84
C VAL A 8 -1.69 -10.15 18.75
N LYS A 9 -0.47 -10.23 18.23
CA LYS A 9 0.78 -9.97 18.96
C LYS A 9 1.49 -8.76 18.37
N ASN A 10 1.93 -7.84 19.25
CA ASN A 10 2.72 -6.66 18.91
C ASN A 10 2.13 -5.86 17.72
N PHE A 11 0.81 -5.64 17.73
CA PHE A 11 0.10 -4.89 16.70
C PHE A 11 -0.51 -3.63 17.32
N VAL A 12 -0.03 -2.46 16.91
CA VAL A 12 -0.33 -1.11 17.45
C VAL A 12 0.12 -0.94 18.90
N THR A 13 -0.14 -1.92 19.76
CA THR A 13 0.27 -2.01 21.15
C THR A 13 1.17 -3.24 21.38
N PRO A 14 2.17 -3.15 22.28
CA PRO A 14 2.99 -4.31 22.64
C PRO A 14 2.18 -5.39 23.38
N GLY A 15 2.63 -6.65 23.28
CA GLY A 15 2.03 -7.78 23.98
C GLY A 15 1.09 -8.61 23.11
N VAL A 16 0.32 -9.50 23.75
CA VAL A 16 -0.63 -10.40 23.07
C VAL A 16 -2.04 -10.01 23.46
N GLN A 17 -2.90 -9.84 22.47
CA GLN A 17 -4.33 -9.57 22.58
C GLN A 17 -5.11 -10.75 21.99
N LYS A 18 -6.22 -11.10 22.62
CA LYS A 18 -7.10 -12.21 22.20
C LYS A 18 -8.51 -11.70 22.07
N PHE A 19 -9.15 -12.01 20.95
CA PHE A 19 -10.55 -11.68 20.68
C PHE A 19 -11.31 -12.96 20.39
N GLU A 20 -12.50 -13.08 20.97
CA GLU A 20 -13.37 -14.24 20.85
C GLU A 20 -14.69 -13.83 20.21
N PHE A 21 -15.13 -14.62 19.23
CA PHE A 21 -16.29 -14.32 18.40
C PHE A 21 -17.35 -15.41 18.53
N ASN A 22 -18.61 -15.03 18.39
CA ASN A 22 -19.70 -16.01 18.29
C ASN A 22 -19.78 -16.63 16.89
N ASN A 23 -20.76 -17.51 16.69
CA ASN A 23 -20.96 -18.19 15.42
C ASN A 23 -21.41 -17.27 14.28
N GLU A 24 -21.91 -16.08 14.59
CA GLU A 24 -22.38 -15.07 13.64
C GLU A 24 -21.29 -14.05 13.28
N GLY A 25 -20.10 -14.14 13.90
CA GLY A 25 -18.98 -13.22 13.66
C GLY A 25 -18.92 -11.99 14.57
N TYR A 26 -19.78 -11.90 15.58
CA TYR A 26 -19.76 -10.81 16.56
C TYR A 26 -18.76 -11.05 17.68
N LEU A 27 -18.01 -10.00 18.04
CA LEU A 27 -17.13 -10.00 19.19
C LEU A 27 -17.94 -10.18 20.49
N ILE A 28 -17.62 -11.22 21.25
CA ILE A 28 -18.29 -11.53 22.52
C ILE A 28 -17.40 -11.32 23.75
N GLY A 29 -16.07 -11.27 23.56
CA GLY A 29 -15.14 -11.12 24.67
C GLY A 29 -13.68 -11.29 24.26
N GLY A 30 -12.79 -11.29 25.26
CA GLY A 30 -11.36 -11.45 25.04
C GLY A 30 -10.50 -10.67 26.05
N ASP A 31 -9.19 -10.71 25.82
CA ASP A 31 -8.18 -9.95 26.55
C ASP A 31 -7.53 -8.97 25.57
N PHE A 32 -8.04 -7.74 25.52
CA PHE A 32 -7.59 -6.72 24.58
C PHE A 32 -7.74 -5.31 25.15
N LEU A 33 -6.95 -4.38 24.63
CA LEU A 33 -6.94 -3.00 25.10
C LEU A 33 -7.96 -2.11 24.38
N ASN A 34 -8.19 -2.35 23.08
CA ASN A 34 -9.08 -1.54 22.26
C ASN A 34 -9.72 -2.37 21.14
N PRO A 35 -11.06 -2.46 21.06
CA PRO A 35 -11.74 -3.22 20.02
C PRO A 35 -11.62 -2.59 18.61
N TYR A 36 -11.34 -1.29 18.48
CA TYR A 36 -11.23 -0.65 17.16
C TYR A 36 -10.05 -1.14 16.32
N ILE A 37 -9.04 -1.77 16.93
CA ILE A 37 -7.96 -2.38 16.15
C ILE A 37 -8.49 -3.47 15.22
N LEU A 38 -9.65 -4.07 15.53
CA LEU A 38 -10.29 -5.08 14.71
C LEU A 38 -10.60 -4.60 13.30
N ARG A 39 -10.89 -3.31 13.09
CA ARG A 39 -11.10 -2.79 11.73
C ARG A 39 -9.84 -2.95 10.89
N ASN A 40 -8.70 -2.49 11.42
CA ASN A 40 -7.41 -2.61 10.73
C ASN A 40 -7.02 -4.08 10.54
N VAL A 41 -7.28 -4.93 11.54
CA VAL A 41 -7.00 -6.36 11.43
C VAL A 41 -7.90 -7.01 10.38
N ASN A 42 -9.19 -6.65 10.32
CA ASN A 42 -10.15 -7.16 9.33
C ASN A 42 -9.74 -6.78 7.90
N ASP A 43 -9.36 -5.52 7.68
CA ASP A 43 -8.84 -5.08 6.38
C ASP A 43 -7.59 -5.91 5.99
N LEU A 44 -6.67 -6.12 6.93
CA LEU A 44 -5.47 -6.92 6.68
C LEU A 44 -5.81 -8.36 6.32
N ILE A 45 -6.55 -9.10 7.14
CA ILE A 45 -6.86 -10.52 6.87
C ILE A 45 -7.70 -10.74 5.60
N ASN A 46 -8.39 -9.69 5.11
CA ASN A 46 -9.11 -9.67 3.84
C ASN A 46 -8.28 -9.16 2.65
N GLY A 47 -6.95 -9.19 2.76
CA GLY A 47 -6.06 -8.97 1.62
C GLY A 47 -5.47 -7.58 1.52
N SER A 48 -5.86 -6.61 2.36
CA SER A 48 -5.18 -5.30 2.37
C SER A 48 -3.71 -5.42 2.77
N TRP A 49 -3.25 -6.56 3.30
CA TRP A 49 -1.82 -6.82 3.47
C TRP A 49 -1.04 -6.74 2.15
N ILE A 50 -1.66 -7.00 0.99
CA ILE A 50 -1.03 -6.90 -0.35
C ILE A 50 -0.67 -5.46 -0.69
N GLU A 51 -1.54 -4.53 -0.33
CA GLU A 51 -1.34 -3.11 -0.55
C GLU A 51 -0.47 -2.50 0.56
N ASN A 52 -0.51 -3.09 1.76
CA ASN A 52 0.20 -2.61 2.94
C ASN A 52 1.51 -3.33 3.23
N THR A 53 1.94 -4.25 2.36
CA THR A 53 3.11 -5.12 2.52
C THR A 53 4.41 -4.37 2.81
N ILE A 54 4.45 -3.08 2.54
CA ILE A 54 5.64 -2.24 2.57
C ILE A 54 5.61 -1.21 3.72
N SER A 55 4.41 -0.91 4.26
CA SER A 55 4.22 -0.04 5.44
C SER A 55 3.79 -0.81 6.68
N PHE A 56 4.04 -2.12 6.75
CA PHE A 56 3.67 -2.93 7.92
C PHE A 56 4.29 -2.41 9.23
N GLU A 57 5.37 -1.62 9.14
CA GLU A 57 5.98 -0.90 10.27
C GLU A 57 5.00 0.01 11.00
N LYS A 58 4.01 0.57 10.30
CA LYS A 58 2.96 1.41 10.92
C LYS A 58 2.12 0.63 11.93
N PHE A 59 2.04 -0.68 11.76
CA PHE A 59 1.33 -1.58 12.66
C PHE A 59 2.23 -2.07 13.80
N TYR A 60 3.54 -1.86 13.74
CA TYR A 60 4.40 -2.14 14.89
C TYR A 60 4.19 -1.07 15.96
N PRO A 61 4.15 -1.45 17.24
CA PRO A 61 4.13 -0.46 18.31
C PRO A 61 5.41 0.39 18.24
N LYS A 62 5.30 1.68 18.57
CA LYS A 62 6.46 2.57 18.65
C LYS A 62 7.27 2.21 19.90
N PHE A 63 8.15 1.21 19.77
CA PHE A 63 9.02 0.79 20.85
C PHE A 63 10.00 1.92 21.20
N ALA A 64 9.83 2.55 22.37
CA ALA A 64 10.71 3.63 22.83
C ALA A 64 12.18 3.18 23.00
N LYS A 65 12.41 1.87 23.13
CA LYS A 65 13.70 1.19 23.05
C LYS A 65 13.46 -0.15 22.38
N LYS A 66 14.32 -0.57 21.43
CA LYS A 66 14.36 -1.97 21.00
C LYS A 66 14.50 -2.81 22.27
N LEU A 67 13.51 -3.67 22.54
CA LEU A 67 13.56 -4.55 23.69
C LEU A 67 14.63 -5.58 23.38
N LYS A 68 15.85 -5.34 23.89
CA LYS A 68 16.91 -6.34 23.85
C LYS A 68 16.34 -7.53 24.61
N ASP A 69 16.22 -8.66 23.93
CA ASP A 69 15.79 -9.96 24.47
C ASP A 69 14.27 -10.27 24.46
N GLU A 70 13.42 -9.44 23.83
CA GLU A 70 12.00 -9.78 23.61
C GLU A 70 11.67 -10.11 22.15
N ASP A 71 10.68 -10.98 21.95
CA ASP A 71 10.13 -11.31 20.63
C ASP A 71 9.33 -10.11 20.10
N MET A 72 9.95 -9.42 19.17
CA MET A 72 9.42 -8.22 18.50
C MET A 72 8.56 -8.57 17.29
N ASP A 73 8.36 -9.85 16.98
CA ASP A 73 7.55 -10.26 15.84
C ASP A 73 6.12 -9.78 16.01
N LEU A 74 5.57 -9.25 14.92
CA LEU A 74 4.14 -8.95 14.81
C LEU A 74 3.46 -10.19 14.27
N GLN A 75 2.36 -10.60 14.89
CA GLN A 75 1.61 -11.78 14.45
C GLN A 75 0.11 -11.53 14.60
N ILE A 76 -0.65 -11.96 13.60
CA ILE A 76 -2.11 -11.96 13.58
C ILE A 76 -2.54 -13.37 13.18
N ASP A 77 -3.18 -14.10 14.07
CA ASP A 77 -3.73 -15.43 13.78
C ASP A 77 -5.26 -15.39 13.90
N ALA A 78 -5.94 -15.58 12.78
CA ALA A 78 -7.39 -15.71 12.73
C ALA A 78 -7.77 -17.18 12.57
N LEU A 79 -8.39 -17.76 13.61
CA LEU A 79 -8.98 -19.10 13.56
C LEU A 79 -10.32 -19.03 12.85
N PHE A 80 -10.47 -19.77 11.76
CA PHE A 80 -11.71 -19.85 10.99
C PHE A 80 -12.10 -21.30 10.72
N GLU A 81 -13.39 -21.48 10.48
CA GLU A 81 -13.99 -22.77 10.14
C GLU A 81 -14.63 -22.67 8.75
N LEU A 82 -14.41 -23.71 7.96
CA LEU A 82 -14.98 -23.90 6.63
C LEU A 82 -16.07 -24.94 6.70
N ASN A 83 -17.23 -24.60 6.14
CA ASN A 83 -18.24 -25.61 5.86
C ASN A 83 -17.81 -26.50 4.68
N LYS A 84 -18.55 -27.58 4.44
CA LYS A 84 -18.23 -28.55 3.38
C LYS A 84 -18.15 -27.91 1.98
N GLU A 85 -19.01 -26.96 1.67
CA GLU A 85 -19.03 -26.28 0.37
C GLU A 85 -17.83 -25.34 0.20
N GLU A 86 -17.51 -24.57 1.25
CA GLU A 86 -16.34 -23.69 1.29
C GLU A 86 -15.04 -24.50 1.17
N LEU A 87 -14.93 -25.64 1.85
CA LEU A 87 -13.77 -26.54 1.73
C LEU A 87 -13.66 -27.14 0.32
N MET A 88 -14.78 -27.52 -0.30
CA MET A 88 -14.78 -27.97 -1.70
C MET A 88 -14.31 -26.86 -2.66
N LYS A 89 -14.75 -25.61 -2.43
CA LYS A 89 -14.33 -24.45 -3.21
C LYS A 89 -12.85 -24.15 -3.04
N LEU A 90 -12.33 -24.16 -1.81
CA LEU A 90 -10.90 -23.97 -1.54
C LEU A 90 -10.06 -25.04 -2.26
N ASN A 91 -10.46 -26.30 -2.15
CA ASN A 91 -9.79 -27.41 -2.83
C ASN A 91 -9.80 -27.26 -4.36
N TYR A 92 -10.90 -26.77 -4.93
CA TYR A 92 -10.99 -26.49 -6.37
C TYR A 92 -9.99 -25.39 -6.79
N ILE A 93 -9.96 -24.28 -6.06
CA ILE A 93 -9.02 -23.17 -6.32
C ILE A 93 -7.58 -23.66 -6.22
N LEU A 94 -7.22 -24.32 -5.11
CA LEU A 94 -5.86 -24.81 -4.88
C LEU A 94 -5.43 -25.84 -5.93
N LYS A 95 -6.35 -26.71 -6.38
CA LYS A 95 -6.07 -27.68 -7.46
C LYS A 95 -5.69 -26.98 -8.77
N ASN A 96 -6.37 -25.90 -9.13
CA ASN A 96 -6.05 -25.11 -10.32
C ASN A 96 -4.69 -24.41 -10.20
N LEU A 97 -4.26 -24.11 -8.98
CA LEU A 97 -2.94 -23.56 -8.66
C LEU A 97 -1.84 -24.65 -8.51
N GLY A 98 -2.17 -25.92 -8.76
CA GLY A 98 -1.22 -27.02 -8.77
C GLY A 98 -1.10 -27.80 -7.45
N HIS A 99 -1.95 -27.50 -6.45
CA HIS A 99 -2.04 -28.30 -5.23
C HIS A 99 -2.72 -29.63 -5.50
N ARG A 100 -1.99 -30.74 -5.39
CA ARG A 100 -2.48 -32.05 -5.85
C ARG A 100 -3.30 -32.82 -4.81
N ILE A 101 -3.03 -32.58 -3.53
CA ILE A 101 -3.65 -33.33 -2.43
C ILE A 101 -4.79 -32.47 -1.89
N PRO A 102 -6.04 -32.94 -1.90
CA PRO A 102 -7.12 -32.16 -1.33
C PRO A 102 -6.96 -32.07 0.19
N LEU A 103 -7.24 -30.88 0.72
CA LEU A 103 -7.35 -30.61 2.14
C LEU A 103 -8.60 -31.27 2.73
N LEU A 104 -8.49 -31.75 3.96
CA LEU A 104 -9.54 -32.48 4.68
C LEU A 104 -10.03 -31.76 5.93
N SER A 105 -9.16 -30.96 6.58
CA SER A 105 -9.51 -30.17 7.74
C SER A 105 -10.60 -29.15 7.39
N SER A 106 -11.51 -28.90 8.33
CA SER A 106 -12.45 -27.78 8.27
C SER A 106 -11.98 -26.56 9.05
N VAL A 107 -10.95 -26.70 9.91
CA VAL A 107 -10.51 -25.64 10.81
C VAL A 107 -9.07 -25.24 10.51
N TYR A 108 -8.84 -23.94 10.33
CA TYR A 108 -7.55 -23.38 9.96
C TYR A 108 -7.26 -22.07 10.67
N TYR A 109 -5.97 -21.78 10.83
CA TYR A 109 -5.47 -20.45 11.10
C TYR A 109 -5.09 -19.76 9.80
N TYR A 110 -5.64 -18.57 9.58
CA TYR A 110 -5.09 -17.57 8.68
C TYR A 110 -4.09 -16.75 9.48
N SER A 111 -2.79 -16.92 9.22
CA SER A 111 -1.72 -16.27 9.98
C SER A 111 -0.98 -15.26 9.12
N ILE A 112 -0.88 -14.02 9.61
CA ILE A 112 0.01 -12.97 9.10
C ILE A 112 1.11 -12.76 10.12
N LYS A 113 2.37 -12.96 9.72
CA LYS A 113 3.54 -12.79 10.58
C LYS A 113 4.59 -11.88 9.96
N CYS A 114 5.06 -10.88 10.70
CA CYS A 114 6.22 -10.07 10.33
C CYS A 114 7.35 -10.34 11.34
N ILE A 115 8.56 -10.63 10.84
CA ILE A 115 9.67 -11.07 11.69
C ILE A 115 10.72 -9.98 11.79
N TYR A 116 10.89 -9.39 12.98
CA TYR A 116 11.83 -8.28 13.14
C TYR A 116 13.30 -8.72 12.89
N PRO A 117 14.15 -7.91 12.23
CA PRO A 117 13.89 -6.58 11.68
C PRO A 117 13.25 -6.59 10.29
N PHE A 118 13.00 -7.75 9.70
CA PHE A 118 12.44 -7.89 8.37
C PHE A 118 10.91 -7.70 8.43
N ILE A 119 10.46 -6.45 8.29
CA ILE A 119 9.05 -6.01 8.39
C ILE A 119 8.26 -6.45 7.13
N PHE A 120 8.34 -7.73 6.84
CA PHE A 120 7.82 -8.39 5.66
C PHE A 120 6.73 -9.37 6.09
N PRO A 121 5.49 -9.21 5.61
CA PRO A 121 4.41 -10.10 6.01
C PRO A 121 4.55 -11.46 5.33
N ILE A 122 4.53 -12.49 6.17
CA ILE A 122 4.48 -13.90 5.82
C ILE A 122 3.05 -14.37 6.10
N ILE A 123 2.33 -14.76 5.06
CA ILE A 123 0.91 -15.12 5.13
C ILE A 123 0.80 -16.60 4.90
N THR A 124 0.19 -17.31 5.85
CA THR A 124 0.11 -18.77 5.84
C THR A 124 -1.25 -19.25 6.26
N ILE A 125 -1.67 -20.36 5.67
CA ILE A 125 -2.81 -21.14 6.13
C ILE A 125 -2.26 -22.37 6.84
N VAL A 126 -2.66 -22.53 8.10
CA VAL A 126 -2.19 -23.63 8.96
C VAL A 126 -3.40 -24.44 9.43
N PRO A 127 -3.48 -25.75 9.18
CA PRO A 127 -4.56 -26.57 9.71
C PRO A 127 -4.52 -26.55 11.25
N ALA A 128 -5.68 -26.33 11.86
CA ALA A 128 -5.85 -26.33 13.31
C ALA A 128 -6.41 -27.66 13.83
N ASP A 129 -6.86 -28.54 12.94
CA ASP A 129 -7.40 -29.85 13.29
C ASP A 129 -6.29 -30.92 13.32
N GLU A 130 -6.01 -31.43 14.52
CA GLU A 130 -5.01 -32.48 14.74
C GLU A 130 -5.42 -33.83 14.15
N HIS A 131 -6.69 -34.05 13.80
CA HIS A 131 -7.17 -35.31 13.23
C HIS A 131 -6.80 -35.48 11.74
N HIS A 132 -6.43 -34.40 11.05
CA HIS A 132 -6.10 -34.39 9.63
C HIS A 132 -4.61 -34.09 9.37
N LEU A 133 -3.72 -34.91 9.94
CA LEU A 133 -2.26 -34.78 9.84
C LEU A 133 -1.69 -34.80 8.40
N SER A 134 -2.51 -35.20 7.41
CA SER A 134 -2.14 -35.14 5.99
C SER A 134 -2.13 -33.72 5.44
N ASP A 135 -2.91 -32.83 6.05
CA ASP A 135 -3.03 -31.45 5.62
C ASP A 135 -1.75 -30.71 6.00
N LYS A 136 -1.13 -30.09 5.00
CA LYS A 136 0.11 -29.35 5.18
C LYS A 136 -0.18 -27.86 5.16
N PRO A 137 0.47 -27.07 6.04
CA PRO A 137 0.43 -25.63 5.91
C PRO A 137 0.97 -25.18 4.55
N PHE A 138 0.49 -24.03 4.08
CA PHE A 138 0.96 -23.42 2.84
C PHE A 138 0.94 -21.90 2.93
N GLY A 139 1.80 -21.26 2.13
CA GLY A 139 1.87 -19.80 2.04
C GLY A 139 0.86 -19.21 1.05
N ILE A 140 0.51 -17.94 1.25
CA ILE A 140 -0.26 -17.14 0.28
C ILE A 140 0.61 -15.98 -0.21
N GLY A 141 0.84 -15.87 -1.52
CA GLY A 141 1.60 -14.78 -2.12
C GLY A 141 2.64 -15.21 -3.16
N LEU A 142 3.10 -14.25 -3.98
CA LEU A 142 4.13 -14.45 -5.02
C LEU A 142 5.47 -13.82 -4.68
N HIS A 143 5.57 -13.20 -3.51
CA HIS A 143 6.70 -12.39 -3.09
C HIS A 143 7.83 -13.22 -2.45
N TYR A 144 7.59 -14.50 -2.17
CA TYR A 144 8.58 -15.37 -1.51
C TYR A 144 9.63 -15.94 -2.47
N ASP A 145 9.27 -16.19 -3.73
CA ASP A 145 10.10 -16.91 -4.72
C ASP A 145 11.47 -16.27 -4.95
N LYS A 146 11.56 -14.94 -4.81
CA LYS A 146 12.80 -14.18 -5.00
C LYS A 146 13.90 -14.50 -3.98
N PHE A 147 13.54 -15.05 -2.82
CA PHE A 147 14.50 -15.40 -1.76
C PHE A 147 15.08 -16.81 -1.88
N PHE A 148 14.51 -17.68 -2.73
CA PHE A 148 14.91 -19.09 -2.77
C PHE A 148 16.13 -19.38 -3.66
N ARG A 149 16.53 -18.47 -4.54
CA ARG A 149 17.73 -18.61 -5.39
C ARG A 149 19.02 -18.40 -4.58
N PRO A 150 19.99 -19.33 -4.62
CA PRO A 150 21.23 -19.22 -3.83
C PRO A 150 22.15 -18.10 -4.34
N ASN A 151 22.83 -17.39 -3.41
CA ASN A 151 23.91 -16.41 -3.66
C ASN A 151 23.57 -15.25 -4.61
N ILE A 152 22.36 -14.71 -4.52
CA ILE A 152 21.95 -13.58 -5.34
C ILE A 152 22.32 -12.24 -4.69
N SER A 153 23.00 -11.39 -5.43
CA SER A 153 23.26 -9.98 -5.11
C SER A 153 22.00 -9.13 -5.31
N LYS A 154 21.91 -7.97 -4.64
CA LYS A 154 20.81 -7.00 -4.84
C LYS A 154 20.56 -6.68 -6.32
N LYS A 155 21.64 -6.53 -7.10
CA LYS A 155 21.57 -6.32 -8.56
C LYS A 155 20.90 -7.49 -9.30
N GLU A 156 21.18 -8.72 -8.90
CA GLU A 156 20.54 -9.91 -9.48
C GLU A 156 19.08 -10.05 -9.03
N ILE A 157 18.70 -9.62 -7.81
CA ILE A 157 17.29 -9.55 -7.39
C ILE A 157 16.54 -8.55 -8.26
N ILE A 158 17.08 -7.34 -8.44
CA ILE A 158 16.48 -6.30 -9.29
C ILE A 158 16.32 -6.82 -10.72
N THR A 159 17.37 -7.45 -11.28
CA THR A 159 17.33 -8.02 -12.64
C THR A 159 16.27 -9.11 -12.78
N ASN A 160 16.19 -10.05 -11.83
CA ASN A 160 15.19 -11.12 -11.87
C ASN A 160 13.76 -10.59 -11.71
N THR A 161 13.58 -9.58 -10.86
CA THR A 161 12.29 -8.90 -10.70
C THR A 161 11.89 -8.22 -12.01
N GLY A 162 12.86 -7.62 -12.73
CA GLY A 162 12.64 -7.05 -14.05
C GLY A 162 12.22 -8.09 -15.09
N ILE A 163 12.82 -9.29 -15.10
CA ILE A 163 12.39 -10.39 -15.98
C ILE A 163 10.93 -10.79 -15.70
N LYS A 164 10.55 -10.91 -14.43
CA LYS A 164 9.16 -11.22 -14.04
C LYS A 164 8.20 -10.10 -14.46
N ALA A 165 8.60 -8.85 -14.25
CA ALA A 165 7.82 -7.67 -14.64
C ALA A 165 7.53 -7.64 -16.14
N VAL A 166 8.50 -7.96 -16.99
CA VAL A 166 8.29 -8.05 -18.45
C VAL A 166 7.17 -9.03 -18.82
N GLY A 167 7.10 -10.18 -18.12
CA GLY A 167 6.00 -11.13 -18.27
C GLY A 167 4.63 -10.52 -17.94
N LEU A 168 4.54 -9.82 -16.80
CA LEU A 168 3.31 -9.16 -16.36
C LEU A 168 2.90 -7.99 -17.29
N ILE A 169 3.88 -7.21 -17.76
CA ILE A 169 3.65 -6.12 -18.73
C ILE A 169 3.08 -6.68 -20.04
N ARG A 170 3.57 -7.85 -20.49
CA ARG A 170 3.02 -8.52 -21.68
C ARG A 170 1.57 -8.92 -21.49
N ASP A 171 1.21 -9.41 -20.31
CA ASP A 171 -0.16 -9.81 -20.01
C ASP A 171 -1.08 -8.57 -19.97
N LYS A 172 -0.65 -7.48 -19.30
CA LYS A 172 -1.32 -6.17 -19.29
C LYS A 172 -1.46 -5.56 -20.68
N TYR A 173 -0.47 -5.74 -21.58
CA TYR A 173 -0.58 -5.31 -22.97
C TYR A 173 -1.78 -5.94 -23.70
N PHE A 174 -2.06 -7.22 -23.47
CA PHE A 174 -3.22 -7.88 -24.07
C PHE A 174 -4.56 -7.45 -23.45
N GLU A 175 -4.55 -6.96 -22.21
CA GLU A 175 -5.70 -6.29 -21.61
C GLU A 175 -5.93 -4.94 -22.27
N TYR A 176 -4.87 -4.14 -22.44
CA TYR A 176 -4.92 -2.83 -23.07
C TYR A 176 -5.37 -2.91 -24.54
N LEU A 177 -4.92 -3.95 -25.27
CA LEU A 177 -5.35 -4.20 -26.65
C LEU A 177 -6.88 -4.36 -26.80
N LYS A 178 -7.57 -4.79 -25.75
CA LYS A 178 -9.03 -5.01 -25.74
C LYS A 178 -9.81 -3.75 -25.34
N ARG A 179 -9.15 -2.70 -24.87
CA ARG A 179 -9.78 -1.46 -24.40
C ARG A 179 -10.37 -0.71 -25.59
N LYS A 180 -11.61 -0.23 -25.44
CA LYS A 180 -12.23 0.69 -26.41
C LYS A 180 -11.74 2.10 -26.11
N VAL A 181 -11.32 2.80 -27.16
CA VAL A 181 -10.85 4.19 -27.11
C VAL A 181 -11.55 4.97 -28.22
N ASP A 182 -11.76 6.26 -27.98
CA ASP A 182 -12.39 7.16 -28.94
C ASP A 182 -11.53 7.31 -30.20
N ASP A 183 -12.17 7.53 -31.34
CA ASP A 183 -11.50 7.59 -32.64
C ASP A 183 -10.43 8.69 -32.70
N ASP A 184 -10.67 9.82 -32.03
CA ASP A 184 -9.73 10.95 -31.93
C ASP A 184 -8.48 10.61 -31.11
N TYR A 185 -8.57 9.63 -30.20
CA TYR A 185 -7.46 9.19 -29.36
C TYR A 185 -6.76 7.93 -29.89
N LEU A 186 -7.36 7.28 -30.88
CA LEU A 186 -6.96 5.95 -31.34
C LEU A 186 -5.54 5.91 -31.91
N LEU A 187 -5.10 6.98 -32.59
CA LEU A 187 -3.73 7.08 -33.13
C LEU A 187 -2.70 7.14 -31.98
N ILE A 188 -2.93 8.04 -31.02
CA ILE A 188 -2.07 8.26 -29.84
C ILE A 188 -2.01 6.96 -29.01
N TYR A 189 -3.16 6.30 -28.81
CA TYR A 189 -3.23 5.04 -28.09
C TYR A 189 -2.47 3.90 -28.78
N ARG A 190 -2.47 3.84 -30.12
CA ARG A 190 -1.67 2.86 -30.86
C ARG A 190 -0.17 3.07 -30.67
N GLU A 191 0.29 4.31 -30.71
CA GLU A 191 1.70 4.64 -30.42
C GLU A 191 2.08 4.26 -28.98
N TYR A 192 1.17 4.44 -28.04
CA TYR A 192 1.33 3.99 -26.66
C TYR A 192 1.42 2.45 -26.52
N LEU A 193 0.55 1.71 -27.22
CA LEU A 193 0.61 0.25 -27.26
C LEU A 193 1.93 -0.25 -27.90
N ASP A 194 2.44 0.45 -28.91
CA ASP A 194 3.73 0.12 -29.54
C ASP A 194 4.91 0.38 -28.59
N LEU A 195 4.83 1.42 -27.76
CA LEU A 195 5.78 1.64 -26.67
C LEU A 195 5.78 0.46 -25.69
N ILE A 196 4.62 0.05 -25.16
CA ILE A 196 4.50 -1.10 -24.25
C ILE A 196 5.03 -2.37 -24.91
N LYS A 197 4.68 -2.59 -26.18
CA LYS A 197 5.17 -3.74 -26.97
C LYS A 197 6.68 -3.76 -27.13
N SER A 198 7.30 -2.59 -27.24
CA SER A 198 8.74 -2.47 -27.35
C SER A 198 9.46 -2.98 -26.09
N ILE A 199 8.84 -2.87 -24.90
CA ILE A 199 9.44 -3.29 -23.63
C ILE A 199 9.74 -4.78 -23.63
N PHE A 200 8.78 -5.62 -23.98
CA PHE A 200 8.99 -7.08 -24.01
C PHE A 200 9.64 -7.58 -25.30
N ARG A 201 9.78 -6.72 -26.32
CA ARG A 201 10.62 -7.01 -27.50
C ARG A 201 12.10 -6.74 -27.24
N PHE A 202 12.40 -5.75 -26.41
CA PHE A 202 13.75 -5.33 -26.03
C PHE A 202 13.96 -5.44 -24.51
N ASP A 203 13.51 -6.56 -23.96
CA ASP A 203 13.45 -6.84 -22.52
C ASP A 203 14.78 -6.58 -21.80
N THR A 204 15.88 -7.01 -22.40
CA THR A 204 17.22 -6.96 -21.82
C THR A 204 17.71 -5.51 -21.70
N GLU A 205 17.41 -4.66 -22.69
CA GLU A 205 17.78 -3.24 -22.65
C GLU A 205 16.92 -2.48 -21.65
N PHE A 206 15.61 -2.77 -21.63
CA PHE A 206 14.67 -2.21 -20.67
C PHE A 206 15.09 -2.54 -19.22
N ILE A 207 15.29 -3.82 -18.90
CA ILE A 207 15.69 -4.27 -17.55
C ILE A 207 17.01 -3.62 -17.14
N LYS A 208 17.97 -3.52 -18.07
CA LYS A 208 19.27 -2.91 -17.79
C LYS A 208 19.17 -1.40 -17.52
N LYS A 209 18.39 -0.65 -18.31
CA LYS A 209 18.21 0.80 -18.13
C LYS A 209 17.45 1.09 -16.85
N LEU A 210 16.28 0.48 -16.67
CA LEU A 210 15.42 0.74 -15.52
C LEU A 210 16.07 0.23 -14.22
N GLY A 211 16.71 -0.95 -14.26
CA GLY A 211 17.47 -1.47 -13.12
C GLY A 211 18.66 -0.58 -12.74
N LYS A 212 19.32 0.08 -13.70
CA LYS A 212 20.38 1.06 -13.42
C LYS A 212 19.82 2.29 -12.71
N ILE A 213 18.72 2.87 -13.22
CA ILE A 213 18.06 4.03 -12.60
C ILE A 213 17.69 3.72 -11.16
N ILE A 214 17.04 2.58 -10.92
CA ILE A 214 16.65 2.13 -9.58
C ILE A 214 17.88 2.00 -8.66
N TYR A 215 18.97 1.41 -9.16
CA TYR A 215 20.21 1.25 -8.40
C TYR A 215 20.87 2.56 -7.99
N GLU A 216 20.63 3.65 -8.74
CA GLU A 216 21.19 4.97 -8.48
C GLU A 216 20.37 5.77 -7.45
N ILE A 217 19.13 5.38 -7.17
CA ILE A 217 18.31 6.00 -6.13
C ILE A 217 18.87 5.63 -4.75
N ASN A 218 18.85 6.59 -3.82
CA ASN A 218 19.28 6.37 -2.45
C ASN A 218 18.47 5.26 -1.76
N ASP A 219 19.17 4.34 -1.10
CA ASP A 219 18.54 3.23 -0.38
C ASP A 219 17.51 3.70 0.66
N GLY A 220 17.83 4.76 1.40
CA GLY A 220 16.93 5.33 2.40
C GLY A 220 15.65 5.90 1.78
N ASP A 221 15.74 6.50 0.59
CA ASP A 221 14.58 7.09 -0.08
C ASP A 221 13.65 5.99 -0.61
N ILE A 222 14.22 4.95 -1.23
CA ILE A 222 13.43 3.77 -1.63
C ILE A 222 12.79 3.11 -0.40
N ILE A 223 13.52 2.96 0.70
CA ILE A 223 13.01 2.34 1.95
C ILE A 223 11.86 3.14 2.56
N ASN A 224 11.78 4.45 2.33
CA ASN A 224 10.75 5.30 2.93
C ASN A 224 9.59 5.64 1.99
N PHE A 225 9.82 5.64 0.68
CA PHE A 225 8.88 6.20 -0.31
C PHE A 225 8.70 5.32 -1.57
N GLY A 226 9.37 4.17 -1.66
CA GLY A 226 9.32 3.29 -2.84
C GLY A 226 7.93 2.69 -3.13
N ASP A 227 6.99 2.75 -2.18
CA ASP A 227 5.61 2.32 -2.29
C ASP A 227 4.67 3.46 -2.73
N GLN A 228 5.21 4.66 -2.95
CA GLN A 228 4.47 5.80 -3.45
C GLN A 228 4.75 5.95 -4.93
N GLU A 229 3.74 5.74 -5.78
CA GLU A 229 3.91 5.87 -7.23
C GLU A 229 4.48 7.25 -7.62
N GLY A 230 3.96 8.31 -7.01
CA GLY A 230 4.40 9.69 -7.24
C GLY A 230 5.86 9.97 -6.85
N PHE A 231 6.47 9.17 -5.95
CA PHE A 231 7.88 9.33 -5.57
C PHE A 231 8.81 9.20 -6.78
N TYR A 232 8.53 8.26 -7.68
CA TYR A 232 9.38 8.01 -8.85
C TYR A 232 9.39 9.18 -9.84
N LEU A 233 8.31 9.97 -9.91
CA LEU A 233 8.29 11.20 -10.70
C LEU A 233 9.16 12.32 -10.10
N THR A 234 9.44 12.26 -8.80
CA THR A 234 10.34 13.22 -8.14
C THR A 234 11.81 12.91 -8.40
N ILE A 235 12.14 11.69 -8.85
CA ILE A 235 13.49 11.26 -9.17
C ILE A 235 13.86 11.72 -10.59
N PRO A 236 14.85 12.64 -10.75
CA PRO A 236 15.18 13.20 -12.07
C PRO A 236 15.55 12.14 -13.11
N GLU A 237 16.34 11.14 -12.74
CA GLU A 237 16.78 10.06 -13.63
C GLU A 237 15.61 9.22 -14.13
N PHE A 238 14.64 8.97 -13.27
CA PHE A 238 13.43 8.22 -13.61
C PHE A 238 12.50 9.04 -14.50
N ASN A 239 12.26 10.30 -14.14
CA ASN A 239 11.44 11.20 -14.92
C ASN A 239 12.04 11.46 -16.32
N ASN A 240 13.37 11.62 -16.41
CA ASN A 240 14.09 11.76 -17.68
C ASN A 240 13.98 10.50 -18.55
N TYR A 241 13.92 9.32 -17.93
CA TYR A 241 13.70 8.07 -18.65
C TYR A 241 12.29 8.02 -19.25
N LEU A 242 11.26 8.42 -18.50
CA LEU A 242 9.90 8.54 -19.05
C LEU A 242 9.84 9.57 -20.19
N ASP A 243 10.49 10.73 -20.01
CA ASP A 243 10.54 11.80 -21.00
C ASP A 243 11.38 11.46 -22.25
N SER A 244 12.11 10.34 -22.22
CA SER A 244 12.84 9.84 -23.39
C SER A 244 11.92 9.28 -24.48
N PHE A 245 10.67 8.94 -24.12
CA PHE A 245 9.64 8.51 -25.04
C PHE A 245 8.78 9.71 -25.45
N SER A 246 8.72 10.03 -26.75
CA SER A 246 7.99 11.19 -27.26
C SER A 246 6.53 11.21 -26.82
N ILE A 247 5.86 10.06 -26.91
CA ILE A 247 4.44 9.90 -26.57
C ILE A 247 4.16 10.20 -25.09
N LEU A 248 5.06 9.84 -24.18
CA LEU A 248 4.90 10.10 -22.74
C LEU A 248 5.24 11.55 -22.40
N ARG A 249 6.24 12.13 -23.08
CA ARG A 249 6.62 13.54 -22.88
C ARG A 249 5.53 14.50 -23.31
N GLU A 250 4.76 14.14 -24.32
CA GLU A 250 3.73 14.98 -24.93
C GLU A 250 2.34 14.75 -24.33
N ASN A 251 2.16 13.66 -23.58
CA ASN A 251 0.88 13.30 -22.97
C ASN A 251 1.06 12.85 -21.50
N ASP A 252 0.74 13.76 -20.58
CA ASP A 252 0.85 13.51 -19.13
C ASP A 252 -0.03 12.34 -18.65
N GLU A 253 -1.21 12.14 -19.25
CA GLU A 253 -2.12 11.03 -18.88
C GLU A 253 -1.50 9.67 -19.21
N LEU A 254 -0.88 9.54 -20.39
CA LEU A 254 -0.17 8.31 -20.76
C LEU A 254 1.10 8.11 -19.94
N LYS A 255 1.76 9.19 -19.55
CA LYS A 255 2.92 9.12 -18.66
C LYS A 255 2.54 8.59 -17.28
N GLU A 256 1.44 9.06 -16.72
CA GLU A 256 0.87 8.56 -15.46
C GLU A 256 0.45 7.09 -15.60
N ASP A 257 -0.32 6.72 -16.65
CA ASP A 257 -0.71 5.31 -16.88
C ASP A 257 0.51 4.39 -17.04
N PHE A 258 1.55 4.85 -17.72
CA PHE A 258 2.78 4.08 -17.90
C PHE A 258 3.55 3.93 -16.59
N LEU A 259 3.58 4.97 -15.77
CA LEU A 259 4.15 4.89 -14.42
C LEU A 259 3.37 3.88 -13.57
N SER A 260 2.04 3.90 -13.60
CA SER A 260 1.21 2.94 -12.87
C SER A 260 1.49 1.52 -13.33
N LEU A 261 1.61 1.30 -14.65
CA LEU A 261 2.00 0.01 -15.21
C LEU A 261 3.37 -0.46 -14.69
N LEU A 262 4.38 0.42 -14.70
CA LEU A 262 5.71 0.09 -14.15
C LEU A 262 5.65 -0.16 -12.65
N PHE A 263 4.85 0.60 -11.92
CA PHE A 263 4.69 0.50 -10.48
C PHE A 263 4.09 -0.85 -10.10
N GLU A 264 2.93 -1.20 -10.66
CA GLU A 264 2.23 -2.46 -10.42
C GLU A 264 3.06 -3.70 -10.78
N THR A 265 3.85 -3.61 -11.86
CA THR A 265 4.54 -4.78 -12.42
C THR A 265 5.97 -4.96 -11.92
N TYR A 266 6.65 -3.85 -11.59
CA TYR A 266 8.07 -3.86 -11.25
C TYR A 266 8.41 -3.12 -9.96
N LEU A 267 7.91 -1.90 -9.76
CA LEU A 267 8.36 -1.04 -8.68
C LEU A 267 7.78 -1.43 -7.31
N VAL A 268 6.59 -2.02 -7.29
CA VAL A 268 5.88 -2.47 -6.07
C VAL A 268 6.76 -3.32 -5.15
N ASP A 269 7.70 -4.07 -5.74
CA ASP A 269 8.56 -4.99 -5.01
C ASP A 269 9.93 -4.38 -4.62
N ILE A 270 10.29 -3.21 -5.15
CA ILE A 270 11.65 -2.64 -5.04
C ILE A 270 11.99 -2.30 -3.59
N GLN A 271 11.04 -1.74 -2.84
CA GLN A 271 11.29 -1.37 -1.44
C GLN A 271 11.69 -2.58 -0.59
N TRP A 272 11.12 -3.77 -0.83
CA TRP A 272 11.56 -4.98 -0.14
C TRP A 272 12.96 -5.43 -0.54
N ILE A 273 13.32 -5.29 -1.82
CA ILE A 273 14.68 -5.62 -2.29
C ILE A 273 15.70 -4.74 -1.56
N TYR A 274 15.33 -3.49 -1.27
CA TYR A 274 16.19 -2.51 -0.62
C TYR A 274 16.21 -2.64 0.91
N TYR A 275 15.20 -3.28 1.51
CA TYR A 275 15.23 -3.63 2.93
C TYR A 275 16.32 -4.67 3.25
N VAL A 276 16.74 -5.45 2.25
CA VAL A 276 17.79 -6.46 2.35
C VAL A 276 19.16 -5.85 2.06
N LYS A 277 20.04 -5.76 3.07
CA LYS A 277 21.33 -5.08 2.96
C LYS A 277 22.51 -6.01 2.69
N SER A 278 22.39 -7.28 3.06
CA SER A 278 23.47 -8.26 2.97
C SER A 278 22.99 -9.63 2.50
N ALA A 279 23.94 -10.45 2.03
CA ALA A 279 23.66 -11.86 1.73
C ALA A 279 23.19 -12.64 2.97
N ASN A 280 23.61 -12.22 4.17
CA ASN A 280 23.13 -12.80 5.43
C ASN A 280 21.65 -12.47 5.67
N ASP A 281 21.20 -11.25 5.33
CA ASP A 281 19.79 -10.88 5.42
C ASP A 281 18.94 -11.73 4.47
N ILE A 282 19.42 -11.98 3.24
CA ILE A 282 18.75 -12.89 2.28
C ILE A 282 18.64 -14.29 2.87
N TYR A 283 19.72 -14.80 3.47
CA TYR A 283 19.72 -16.12 4.08
C TYR A 283 18.74 -16.22 5.25
N GLU A 284 18.71 -15.22 6.13
CA GLU A 284 17.77 -15.14 7.25
C GLU A 284 16.32 -15.05 6.76
N MET A 285 16.04 -14.22 5.75
CA MET A 285 14.71 -14.16 5.13
C MET A 285 14.31 -15.49 4.51
N LYS A 286 15.19 -16.15 3.75
CA LYS A 286 14.94 -17.48 3.20
C LYS A 286 14.63 -18.49 4.30
N ARG A 287 15.40 -18.48 5.39
CA ARG A 287 15.16 -19.35 6.55
C ARG A 287 13.80 -19.07 7.18
N ASN A 288 13.42 -17.80 7.30
CA ASN A 288 12.15 -17.36 7.85
C ASN A 288 10.98 -17.80 6.97
N VAL A 289 11.04 -17.53 5.67
CA VAL A 289 10.02 -17.97 4.70
C VAL A 289 9.86 -19.49 4.73
N PHE A 290 10.96 -20.24 4.75
CA PHE A 290 10.93 -21.70 4.83
C PHE A 290 10.33 -22.22 6.16
N LYS A 291 10.75 -21.65 7.30
CA LYS A 291 10.23 -22.03 8.63
C LYS A 291 8.74 -21.76 8.79
N ASN A 292 8.17 -20.87 7.97
CA ASN A 292 6.76 -20.55 7.95
C ASN A 292 6.07 -21.11 6.69
N TYR A 293 6.55 -22.21 6.10
CA TYR A 293 5.82 -22.96 5.05
C TYR A 293 5.50 -22.18 3.76
N CYS A 294 6.24 -21.11 3.49
CA CYS A 294 6.10 -20.30 2.27
C CYS A 294 7.06 -20.73 1.15
N ASP A 295 7.71 -21.90 1.28
CA ASP A 295 8.43 -22.56 0.18
C ASP A 295 7.47 -23.13 -0.88
N LYS A 296 6.20 -23.34 -0.50
CA LYS A 296 5.08 -23.61 -1.38
C LYS A 296 3.99 -22.59 -1.13
N SER A 297 4.05 -21.47 -1.83
CA SER A 297 3.02 -20.46 -1.80
C SER A 297 2.12 -20.52 -3.03
N TYR A 298 0.86 -20.19 -2.84
CA TYR A 298 -0.12 -20.07 -3.92
C TYR A 298 -0.63 -18.64 -3.99
N TYR A 299 -0.98 -18.20 -5.20
CA TYR A 299 -1.55 -16.88 -5.40
C TYR A 299 -2.45 -16.89 -6.63
N SER A 300 -3.66 -16.39 -6.43
CA SER A 300 -4.55 -15.90 -7.46
C SER A 300 -5.50 -14.90 -6.83
N LYS A 301 -6.08 -14.02 -7.64
CA LYS A 301 -7.14 -13.12 -7.16
C LYS A 301 -8.31 -13.90 -6.56
N GLU A 302 -8.71 -15.00 -7.21
CA GLU A 302 -9.76 -15.89 -6.71
C GLU A 302 -9.46 -16.50 -5.33
N LEU A 303 -8.19 -16.86 -5.06
CA LEU A 303 -7.78 -17.38 -3.76
C LEU A 303 -7.84 -16.30 -2.67
N LEU A 304 -7.52 -15.06 -3.00
CA LEU A 304 -7.60 -13.94 -2.06
C LEU A 304 -9.07 -13.59 -1.78
N ASP A 305 -9.87 -13.45 -2.83
CA ASP A 305 -11.30 -13.15 -2.75
C ASP A 305 -12.10 -14.25 -2.02
N PHE A 306 -11.56 -15.48 -1.93
CA PHE A 306 -12.13 -16.54 -1.11
C PHE A 306 -12.11 -16.22 0.38
N PHE A 307 -11.04 -15.57 0.85
CA PHE A 307 -10.91 -15.12 2.23
C PHE A 307 -11.58 -13.76 2.40
N ASN A 308 -12.88 -13.81 2.71
CA ASN A 308 -13.69 -12.64 3.03
C ASN A 308 -14.31 -12.83 4.41
N PHE A 309 -13.55 -12.48 5.43
CA PHE A 309 -13.95 -12.54 6.82
C PHE A 309 -14.78 -11.32 7.20
N GLU A 310 -15.86 -11.57 7.93
CA GLU A 310 -16.66 -10.51 8.55
C GLU A 310 -16.42 -10.54 10.05
N VAL A 311 -15.90 -9.43 10.57
CA VAL A 311 -15.65 -9.20 11.99
C VAL A 311 -16.45 -7.97 12.40
N ASP A 312 -17.42 -8.15 13.30
CA ASP A 312 -18.27 -7.06 13.77
C ASP A 312 -18.21 -6.91 15.29
N VAL A 313 -18.40 -5.68 15.77
CA VAL A 313 -18.41 -5.33 17.18
C VAL A 313 -19.79 -4.83 17.52
N ASN A 314 -20.51 -5.55 18.38
CA ASN A 314 -21.82 -5.10 18.83
C ASN A 314 -21.68 -3.82 19.68
N PRO A 315 -22.22 -2.66 19.24
CA PRO A 315 -22.09 -1.40 19.96
C PRO A 315 -22.72 -1.40 21.35
N ASP A 316 -23.70 -2.28 21.58
CA ASP A 316 -24.44 -2.34 22.85
C ASP A 316 -23.68 -3.10 23.95
N LEU A 317 -22.69 -3.93 23.58
CA LEU A 317 -21.92 -4.76 24.50
C LEU A 317 -20.64 -4.10 25.01
N PHE A 318 -20.20 -3.02 24.38
CA PHE A 318 -18.94 -2.35 24.70
C PHE A 318 -19.17 -0.86 24.96
N ASP A 319 -18.58 -0.35 26.05
CA ASP A 319 -18.64 1.09 26.36
C ASP A 319 -17.51 1.83 25.61
N PHE A 320 -17.89 2.57 24.57
CA PHE A 320 -16.96 3.33 23.73
C PHE A 320 -16.63 4.73 24.30
N SER A 321 -17.21 5.12 25.43
CA SER A 321 -17.13 6.51 25.94
C SER A 321 -15.75 6.93 26.46
N ASN A 322 -14.89 5.97 26.82
CA ASN A 322 -13.55 6.21 27.37
C ASN A 322 -12.40 5.78 26.44
N ILE A 323 -12.70 5.59 25.15
CA ILE A 323 -11.67 5.17 24.22
C ILE A 323 -10.73 6.36 23.99
N VAL A 324 -9.49 6.19 24.46
CA VAL A 324 -8.38 6.97 23.95
C VAL A 324 -8.27 6.58 22.48
N GLU A 325 -8.67 7.48 21.58
CA GLU A 325 -8.29 7.42 20.17
C GLU A 325 -6.78 7.20 20.15
N LEU A 326 -6.35 5.95 19.95
CA LEU A 326 -4.95 5.55 19.86
C LEU A 326 -4.46 6.06 18.52
N ASN A 327 -4.30 7.39 18.44
CA ASN A 327 -4.05 8.15 17.24
C ASN A 327 -4.84 7.58 16.04
N GLU A 328 -5.99 8.18 15.74
CA GLU A 328 -6.19 8.48 14.31
C GLU A 328 -4.85 9.06 13.87
N HIS A 329 -4.14 8.31 13.03
CA HIS A 329 -2.94 8.80 12.40
C HIS A 329 -3.39 10.08 11.72
N LYS A 330 -3.17 11.23 12.36
CA LYS A 330 -2.81 12.43 11.63
C LYS A 330 -1.63 11.94 10.81
N GLN A 331 -1.91 11.53 9.57
CA GLN A 331 -0.90 11.48 8.54
C GLN A 331 -0.11 12.75 8.78
N ASP A 332 1.16 12.59 9.11
CA ASP A 332 1.99 13.74 9.37
C ASP A 332 2.04 14.48 8.04
N LYS A 333 1.19 15.52 7.88
CA LYS A 333 1.06 16.27 6.63
C LYS A 333 2.36 16.99 6.26
N ASN A 334 3.36 16.94 7.16
CA ASN A 334 4.71 17.41 6.92
C ASN A 334 5.63 16.35 6.28
N LEU A 335 5.25 15.07 6.26
CA LEU A 335 5.92 13.98 5.52
C LEU A 335 5.20 13.66 4.20
N ILE A 336 3.96 14.12 4.03
CA ILE A 336 3.33 14.24 2.72
C ILE A 336 4.09 15.34 1.98
N ALA A 337 4.94 14.96 1.03
CA ALA A 337 5.36 15.88 -0.02
C ALA A 337 4.09 16.57 -0.50
N GLN A 338 4.00 17.88 -0.24
CA GLN A 338 2.80 18.68 -0.45
C GLN A 338 2.11 18.20 -1.72
N GLU A 339 0.91 17.63 -1.55
CA GLU A 339 -0.01 17.33 -2.63
C GLU A 339 0.04 18.49 -3.63
N ILE A 340 0.72 18.27 -4.75
CA ILE A 340 0.45 18.99 -5.98
C ILE A 340 -0.79 18.31 -6.58
N VAL A 341 -1.86 18.25 -5.78
CA VAL A 341 -3.22 18.12 -6.30
C VAL A 341 -3.55 19.52 -6.78
N LYS A 342 -3.09 19.83 -8.01
CA LYS A 342 -3.63 20.97 -8.74
C LYS A 342 -5.09 20.64 -9.02
N ASP A 343 -5.97 21.31 -8.29
CA ASP A 343 -7.32 21.73 -8.67
C ASP A 343 -7.81 21.17 -10.02
N LYS A 344 -8.39 19.97 -10.03
CA LYS A 344 -9.41 19.64 -11.02
C LYS A 344 -10.75 19.69 -10.31
N LYS A 345 -11.41 20.85 -10.42
CA LYS A 345 -12.85 20.94 -10.28
C LYS A 345 -13.44 19.87 -11.20
N ILE A 346 -14.17 18.93 -10.61
CA ILE A 346 -15.07 18.05 -11.32
C ILE A 346 -16.08 18.98 -12.00
N ILE A 347 -15.91 19.18 -13.31
CA ILE A 347 -16.96 19.72 -14.17
C ILE A 347 -17.77 18.49 -14.55
N THR A 348 -18.88 18.28 -13.86
CA THR A 348 -19.97 17.45 -14.36
C THR A 348 -20.49 18.11 -15.64
N ILE A 349 -20.19 17.51 -16.79
CA ILE A 349 -20.80 17.86 -18.06
C ILE A 349 -22.20 17.27 -18.02
N PHE A 350 -23.19 18.11 -17.69
CA PHE A 350 -24.57 18.15 -18.17
C PHE A 350 -25.28 19.22 -17.32
N ASP A 351 -25.16 20.47 -17.77
CA ASP A 351 -26.23 21.46 -17.70
C ASP A 351 -25.99 22.37 -18.91
N ASP A 352 -26.85 22.20 -19.90
CA ASP A 352 -26.99 23.11 -21.03
C ASP A 352 -27.38 24.49 -20.49
N GLU A 353 -26.68 25.54 -20.91
CA GLU A 353 -27.31 26.82 -21.28
C GLU A 353 -26.28 27.77 -21.94
N GLU A 354 -26.48 27.90 -23.25
CA GLU A 354 -26.31 29.07 -24.13
C GLU A 354 -24.93 29.68 -24.44
N GLU A 355 -24.76 29.82 -25.75
CA GLU A 355 -23.76 30.54 -26.55
C GLU A 355 -23.39 31.93 -26.00
N VAL A 356 -22.12 32.31 -26.15
CA VAL A 356 -21.72 33.53 -26.91
C VAL A 356 -20.32 33.31 -27.51
N GLU A 357 -20.24 33.18 -28.83
CA GLU A 357 -19.00 33.47 -29.58
C GLU A 357 -18.75 34.99 -29.61
N LEU A 358 -17.49 35.43 -29.58
CA LEU A 358 -16.90 36.30 -30.61
C LEU A 358 -15.41 36.61 -30.34
N ASP A 359 -14.60 36.07 -31.25
CA ASP A 359 -13.52 36.66 -32.05
C ASP A 359 -12.23 37.30 -31.45
N SER A 360 -11.14 36.59 -31.78
CA SER A 360 -9.94 36.99 -32.55
C SER A 360 -9.16 38.29 -32.32
N ASP A 361 -7.84 38.08 -32.16
CA ASP A 361 -6.70 38.92 -32.58
C ASP A 361 -6.52 40.36 -32.05
N LYS A 362 -5.50 40.53 -31.19
CA LYS A 362 -4.23 41.22 -31.54
C LYS A 362 -3.27 41.29 -30.35
N LYS A 363 -2.01 40.94 -30.62
CA LYS A 363 -0.85 41.15 -29.74
C LYS A 363 -0.71 42.63 -29.37
N ASP A 364 -0.67 42.96 -28.08
CA ASP A 364 -0.16 44.26 -27.65
C ASP A 364 0.64 44.19 -26.34
N SER A 365 1.91 44.61 -26.41
CA SER A 365 2.94 44.42 -25.37
C SER A 365 2.76 45.28 -24.11
N LYS A 366 1.76 46.16 -24.09
CA LYS A 366 1.40 46.99 -22.92
C LYS A 366 0.46 46.29 -21.93
N SER A 367 -0.38 45.33 -22.36
CA SER A 367 -1.32 44.64 -21.47
C SER A 367 -0.62 43.65 -20.52
N LEU A 368 0.46 43.01 -20.98
CA LEU A 368 1.29 42.08 -20.19
C LEU A 368 2.04 42.76 -19.03
N LYS A 369 2.42 44.04 -19.15
CA LYS A 369 3.05 44.79 -18.05
C LYS A 369 2.05 45.17 -16.96
N LEU A 370 0.80 45.50 -17.34
CA LEU A 370 -0.28 45.79 -16.39
C LEU A 370 -0.74 44.53 -15.64
N GLN A 371 -0.84 43.38 -16.32
CA GLN A 371 -1.16 42.10 -15.67
C GLN A 371 -0.06 41.63 -14.70
N LYS A 372 1.24 41.80 -15.06
CA LYS A 372 2.35 41.49 -14.13
C LYS A 372 2.36 42.39 -12.89
N LEU A 373 1.99 43.67 -13.02
CA LEU A 373 1.91 44.60 -11.88
C LEU A 373 0.71 44.29 -10.96
N GLN A 374 -0.43 43.88 -11.52
CA GLN A 374 -1.60 43.45 -10.74
C GLN A 374 -1.37 42.11 -10.02
N LEU A 375 -0.65 41.16 -10.64
CA LEU A 375 -0.26 39.90 -10.00
C LEU A 375 0.75 40.11 -8.86
N SER A 376 1.67 41.07 -8.99
CA SER A 376 2.62 41.46 -7.94
C SER A 376 1.91 42.09 -6.72
N LYS A 377 0.93 42.98 -6.95
CA LYS A 377 0.10 43.54 -5.87
C LYS A 377 -0.73 42.47 -5.16
N LYS A 378 -1.41 41.58 -5.92
CA LYS A 378 -2.20 40.47 -5.33
C LYS A 378 -1.33 39.50 -4.52
N LYS A 379 -0.08 39.25 -4.91
CA LYS A 379 0.86 38.44 -4.13
C LYS A 379 1.28 39.12 -2.82
N LYS A 380 1.59 40.43 -2.86
CA LYS A 380 1.93 41.20 -1.63
C LYS A 380 0.75 41.30 -0.66
N ASP A 381 -0.46 41.49 -1.16
CA ASP A 381 -1.65 41.58 -0.31
C ASP A 381 -2.00 40.23 0.35
N LYS A 382 -1.86 39.11 -0.40
CA LYS A 382 -2.01 37.76 0.19
C LYS A 382 -0.96 37.47 1.27
N GLU A 383 0.28 37.92 1.08
CA GLU A 383 1.35 37.72 2.06
C GLU A 383 1.13 38.54 3.34
N LEU A 384 0.56 39.75 3.20
CA LEU A 384 0.22 40.61 4.33
C LEU A 384 -0.99 40.07 5.11
N GLN A 385 -1.97 39.48 4.43
CA GLN A 385 -3.12 38.80 5.03
C GLN A 385 -2.67 37.58 5.84
N LEU A 386 -1.81 36.74 5.26
CA LEU A 386 -1.23 35.56 5.93
C LEU A 386 -0.43 35.92 7.19
N LYS A 387 0.29 37.05 7.18
CA LYS A 387 0.99 37.55 8.37
C LYS A 387 0.02 38.02 9.46
N LYS A 388 -1.07 38.71 9.09
CA LYS A 388 -2.13 39.12 10.05
C LYS A 388 -2.84 37.91 10.67
N ASP A 389 -3.14 36.89 9.87
CA ASP A 389 -3.81 35.67 10.35
C ASP A 389 -2.93 34.84 11.29
N LYS A 390 -1.62 34.74 11.01
CA LYS A 390 -0.65 34.12 11.94
C LYS A 390 -0.60 34.86 13.27
N LEU A 391 -0.63 36.20 13.25
CA LEU A 391 -0.58 37.03 14.45
C LEU A 391 -1.88 36.92 15.28
N GLN A 392 -3.05 36.82 14.63
CA GLN A 392 -4.33 36.55 15.30
C GLN A 392 -4.39 35.14 15.90
N LYS A 393 -3.91 34.11 15.19
CA LYS A 393 -3.83 32.74 15.73
C LYS A 393 -2.94 32.66 16.96
N GLN A 394 -1.78 33.33 16.95
CA GLN A 394 -0.89 33.38 18.12
C GLN A 394 -1.53 34.10 19.32
N LYS A 395 -2.30 35.17 19.09
CA LYS A 395 -3.06 35.83 20.17
C LYS A 395 -4.13 34.91 20.78
N ARG A 396 -4.91 34.21 19.94
CA ARG A 396 -5.93 33.23 20.41
C ARG A 396 -5.32 32.08 21.20
N ILE A 397 -4.16 31.56 20.78
CA ILE A 397 -3.45 30.50 21.52
C ILE A 397 -2.99 31.00 22.89
N LYS A 398 -2.44 32.23 22.98
CA LYS A 398 -2.05 32.82 24.27
C LYS A 398 -3.24 33.01 25.20
N GLU A 399 -4.39 33.45 24.69
CA GLU A 399 -5.62 33.55 25.47
C GLU A 399 -6.11 32.19 25.97
N LEU A 400 -6.15 31.16 25.11
CA LEU A 400 -6.53 29.80 25.50
C LEU A 400 -5.62 29.23 26.60
N VAL A 401 -4.30 29.38 26.46
CA VAL A 401 -3.33 28.93 27.47
C VAL A 401 -3.53 29.67 28.81
N SER A 402 -3.86 30.96 28.77
CA SER A 402 -4.15 31.72 30.00
C SER A 402 -5.42 31.25 30.70
N ARG A 403 -6.48 30.90 29.94
CA ARG A 403 -7.73 30.33 30.48
C ARG A 403 -7.52 28.96 31.10
N ILE A 404 -6.77 28.08 30.44
CA ILE A 404 -6.44 26.74 30.96
C ILE A 404 -5.66 26.88 32.29
N LYS A 405 -4.67 27.76 32.35
CA LYS A 405 -3.92 28.03 33.59
C LYS A 405 -4.79 28.59 34.71
N GLN A 406 -5.78 29.44 34.40
CA GLN A 406 -6.72 29.94 35.41
C GLN A 406 -7.66 28.84 35.93
N GLN A 407 -8.15 27.97 35.05
CA GLN A 407 -8.98 26.82 35.43
C GLN A 407 -8.21 25.78 36.26
N GLU A 408 -6.95 25.52 35.93
CA GLU A 408 -6.09 24.65 36.75
C GLU A 408 -5.80 25.25 38.14
N LYS A 409 -5.71 26.58 38.24
CA LYS A 409 -5.49 27.26 39.52
C LYS A 409 -6.75 27.25 40.40
N GLN A 410 -7.93 27.37 39.80
CA GLN A 410 -9.23 27.25 40.50
C GLN A 410 -9.57 25.81 40.91
N LYS A 411 -9.04 24.78 40.23
CA LYS A 411 -9.18 23.38 40.63
C LYS A 411 -8.22 22.94 41.74
N ARG A 412 -7.19 23.75 42.04
CA ARG A 412 -6.17 23.47 43.08
C ARG A 412 -6.34 24.31 44.36
N SER A 413 -7.25 25.28 44.34
CA SER A 413 -7.77 26.02 45.51
C SER A 413 -9.10 25.44 45.92
#